data_AF-A0A8K0P4Y2-F1
#
_entry.id   AF-A0A8K0P4Y2-F1
#
_cell.length_a   1.000
_cell.length_b   1.000
_cell.length_c   1.000
_cell.angle_alpha   90.00
_cell.angle_beta   90.00
_cell.angle_gamma   90.00
#
_symmetry.space_group_name_H-M   'P 1'
#
loop_
_entity.id
_entity.type
_entity.pdbx_description
1 polymer ?
#
loop_
_entity_poly.entity_id
_entity_poly.type
_entity_poly.pdbx_seq_one_letter_code
_entity_poly.pdbx_strand_id
1 'polypeptide(L)'
;MTAAGNTTTRLLGTFQKVDFVFLVGVAGGVPHFTDYNRHVRLGDVVVSHSSKESSHIYVYCEAAKQKQDSTYEFEIKKWSPANPILQEIASKLKTQSESEGTTPLWLPYLEASQSLLRSSETEHDFHMPPVESDKLYMPIGSRDVIEVAHPAPASGDLIRREGCPRIHLGPVASGRCVSRDEQLRQAFAAETGALAFDSEFDAVVESILGNCRESFVAVRGVADYRDGSRRGEWQPYAALAAASVAKAIICGMDPPADT
;
A
#
# COMPACT_ATOMS: atom_id res chain seq x y z
N MET A 1 -7.91 -5.92 -15.01
CA MET A 1 -6.52 -5.43 -15.18
C MET A 1 -5.65 -6.25 -16.14
N THR A 2 -6.22 -7.18 -16.90
CA THR A 2 -5.52 -8.07 -17.85
C THR A 2 -4.69 -7.32 -18.90
N ALA A 3 -5.12 -6.12 -19.32
CA ALA A 3 -4.36 -5.29 -20.24
C ALA A 3 -3.01 -4.82 -19.65
N ALA A 4 -2.96 -4.50 -18.35
CA ALA A 4 -1.73 -4.10 -17.67
C ALA A 4 -0.75 -5.28 -17.57
N GLY A 5 -1.22 -6.45 -17.13
CA GLY A 5 -0.41 -7.68 -17.10
C GLY A 5 0.18 -8.03 -18.47
N ASN A 6 -0.65 -8.04 -19.53
CA ASN A 6 -0.16 -8.29 -20.90
C ASN A 6 0.90 -7.28 -21.37
N THR A 7 0.73 -6.01 -20.98
CA THR A 7 1.71 -4.95 -21.30
C THR A 7 3.02 -5.19 -20.55
N THR A 8 2.94 -5.54 -19.26
CA THR A 8 4.10 -5.90 -18.43
C THR A 8 4.83 -7.11 -19.00
N THR A 9 4.12 -8.17 -19.40
CA THR A 9 4.72 -9.35 -20.02
C THR A 9 5.53 -8.99 -21.26
N ARG A 10 4.97 -8.16 -22.15
CA ARG A 10 5.67 -7.73 -23.38
C ARG A 10 6.87 -6.84 -23.08
N LEU A 11 6.72 -5.90 -22.14
CA LEU A 11 7.78 -4.99 -21.72
C LEU A 11 8.96 -5.77 -21.14
N LEU A 12 8.72 -6.63 -20.16
CA LEU A 12 9.77 -7.42 -19.49
C LEU A 12 10.38 -8.50 -20.40
N GLY A 13 9.61 -8.97 -21.40
CA GLY A 13 10.11 -9.85 -22.45
C GLY A 13 11.00 -9.14 -23.47
N THR A 14 10.77 -7.85 -23.72
CA THR A 14 11.56 -7.04 -24.67
C THR A 14 12.80 -6.45 -24.01
N PHE A 15 12.65 -5.91 -22.80
CA PHE A 15 13.72 -5.21 -22.08
C PHE A 15 14.31 -6.12 -21.01
N GLN A 16 15.21 -7.01 -21.44
CA GLN A 16 15.82 -8.02 -20.56
C GLN A 16 16.71 -7.45 -19.44
N LYS A 17 17.14 -6.19 -19.56
CA LYS A 17 17.93 -5.46 -18.56
C LYS A 17 17.08 -4.78 -17.46
N VAL A 18 15.78 -5.02 -17.41
CA VAL A 18 14.94 -4.54 -16.31
C VAL A 18 15.08 -5.51 -15.14
N ASP A 19 15.68 -5.05 -14.04
CA ASP A 19 15.94 -5.89 -12.86
C ASP A 19 14.95 -5.65 -11.72
N PHE A 20 14.48 -4.41 -11.59
CA PHE A 20 13.61 -3.97 -10.49
C PHE A 20 12.26 -3.48 -11.02
N VAL A 21 11.18 -3.98 -10.43
CA VAL A 21 9.81 -3.58 -10.83
C VAL A 21 9.07 -2.97 -9.65
N PHE A 22 8.59 -1.74 -9.83
CA PHE A 22 7.81 -1.01 -8.83
C PHE A 22 6.35 -0.90 -9.27
N LEU A 23 5.43 -1.41 -8.45
CA LEU A 23 4.00 -1.23 -8.63
C LEU A 23 3.55 -0.06 -7.75
N VAL A 24 3.62 1.15 -8.30
CA VAL A 24 3.29 2.40 -7.57
C VAL A 24 1.87 2.83 -7.90
N GLY A 25 1.11 3.23 -6.89
CA GLY A 25 -0.24 3.78 -7.10
C GLY A 25 -1.00 3.94 -5.79
N VAL A 26 -2.32 3.94 -5.89
CA VAL A 26 -3.21 4.05 -4.72
C VAL A 26 -3.80 2.71 -4.33
N ALA A 27 -4.24 2.60 -3.08
CA ALA A 27 -4.93 1.44 -2.51
C ALA A 27 -5.91 1.89 -1.43
N GLY A 28 -6.70 0.92 -0.96
CA GLY A 28 -7.49 1.05 0.26
C GLY A 28 -6.68 0.62 1.46
N GLY A 29 -6.69 1.37 2.55
CA GLY A 29 -5.98 1.04 3.79
C GLY A 29 -6.76 0.06 4.65
N VAL A 30 -6.06 -0.76 5.43
CA VAL A 30 -6.65 -1.59 6.50
C VAL A 30 -6.36 -0.93 7.85
N PRO A 31 -7.34 -0.25 8.46
CA PRO A 31 -7.12 0.46 9.71
C PRO A 31 -7.06 -0.52 10.88
N HIS A 32 -6.13 -0.28 11.82
CA HIS A 32 -6.15 -0.93 13.12
C HIS A 32 -6.89 -0.06 14.13
N PHE A 33 -8.05 -0.48 14.63
CA PHE A 33 -8.94 0.40 15.40
C PHE A 33 -8.43 0.78 16.79
N THR A 34 -7.51 0.01 17.38
CA THR A 34 -7.07 0.18 18.77
C THR A 34 -5.58 0.46 18.97
N ASP A 35 -4.75 0.34 17.93
CA ASP A 35 -3.29 0.46 18.04
C ASP A 35 -2.86 1.62 17.16
N TYR A 36 -2.43 2.71 17.80
CA TYR A 36 -2.07 3.96 17.13
C TYR A 36 -0.93 3.81 16.13
N ASN A 37 0.06 2.96 16.42
CA ASN A 37 1.24 2.79 15.58
C ASN A 37 0.94 1.91 14.36
N ARG A 38 0.06 0.91 14.52
CA ARG A 38 -0.42 0.04 13.41
C ARG A 38 -1.57 0.66 12.63
N HIS A 39 -2.14 1.76 13.10
CA HIS A 39 -3.32 2.35 12.50
C HIS A 39 -2.99 3.06 11.18
N VAL A 40 -3.32 2.42 10.06
CA VAL A 40 -3.24 2.98 8.70
C VAL A 40 -4.32 4.06 8.50
N ARG A 41 -3.91 5.23 7.99
CA ARG A 41 -4.79 6.38 7.70
C ARG A 41 -4.77 6.78 6.23
N LEU A 42 -5.74 7.60 5.81
CA LEU A 42 -5.67 8.19 4.46
C LEU A 42 -4.41 9.04 4.33
N GLY A 43 -3.79 8.97 3.15
CA GLY A 43 -2.52 9.62 2.86
C GLY A 43 -1.28 8.85 3.31
N ASP A 44 -1.38 7.87 4.21
CA ASP A 44 -0.26 6.98 4.53
C ASP A 44 0.15 6.14 3.31
N VAL A 45 1.32 5.51 3.37
CA VAL A 45 1.84 4.62 2.33
C VAL A 45 2.05 3.23 2.90
N VAL A 46 1.48 2.23 2.26
CA VAL A 46 1.76 0.82 2.51
C VAL A 46 2.78 0.32 1.48
N VAL A 47 3.89 -0.22 1.95
CA VAL A 47 4.88 -0.89 1.10
C VAL A 47 4.76 -2.39 1.33
N SER A 48 4.58 -3.16 0.25
CA SER A 48 4.41 -4.61 0.30
C SER A 48 5.63 -5.25 0.96
N HIS A 49 5.40 -5.87 2.11
CA HIS A 49 6.41 -6.54 2.93
C HIS A 49 5.81 -7.81 3.53
N SER A 50 6.64 -8.76 3.94
CA SER A 50 6.15 -9.84 4.80
C SER A 50 5.66 -9.28 6.15
N SER A 51 4.79 -10.02 6.82
CA SER A 51 4.39 -9.74 8.20
C SER A 51 4.66 -10.97 9.08
N LYS A 52 4.33 -10.87 10.37
CA LYS A 52 4.36 -12.03 11.28
C LYS A 52 3.38 -13.11 10.84
N GLU A 53 2.28 -12.70 10.22
CA GLU A 53 1.17 -13.54 9.77
C GLU A 53 1.38 -14.11 8.36
N SER A 54 2.21 -13.46 7.52
CA SER A 54 2.45 -13.88 6.13
C SER A 54 3.89 -13.65 5.68
N SER A 55 4.54 -14.70 5.17
CA SER A 55 5.81 -14.59 4.44
C SER A 55 5.67 -13.99 3.03
N HIS A 56 4.43 -13.70 2.61
CA HIS A 56 4.10 -13.24 1.27
C HIS A 56 3.79 -11.75 1.25
N ILE A 57 4.33 -11.03 0.27
CA ILE A 57 4.17 -9.57 0.18
C ILE A 57 2.93 -9.16 -0.62
N TYR A 58 2.45 -10.03 -1.50
CA TYR A 58 1.24 -9.81 -2.30
C TYR A 58 0.35 -11.05 -2.24
N VAL A 59 -0.94 -10.87 -1.97
CA VAL A 59 -1.91 -11.96 -1.84
C VAL A 59 -3.18 -11.65 -2.61
N TYR A 60 -3.73 -12.62 -3.32
CA TYR A 60 -4.96 -12.49 -4.09
C TYR A 60 -5.99 -13.51 -3.66
N CYS A 61 -7.19 -13.06 -3.35
CA CYS A 61 -8.34 -13.90 -3.04
C CYS A 61 -9.06 -14.31 -4.33
N GLU A 62 -8.87 -15.56 -4.77
CA GLU A 62 -9.53 -16.12 -5.96
C GLU A 62 -11.00 -16.41 -5.69
N ALA A 63 -11.27 -17.04 -4.55
CA ALA A 63 -12.61 -17.40 -4.11
C ALA A 63 -12.70 -17.36 -2.60
N ALA A 64 -13.91 -17.14 -2.10
CA ALA A 64 -14.21 -17.26 -0.69
C ALA A 64 -15.50 -18.06 -0.52
N LYS A 65 -15.49 -19.00 0.42
CA LYS A 65 -16.65 -19.81 0.79
C LYS A 65 -16.95 -19.59 2.26
N GLN A 66 -18.20 -19.25 2.57
CA GLN A 66 -18.62 -19.14 3.97
C GLN A 66 -18.78 -20.54 4.56
N LYS A 67 -18.16 -20.77 5.73
CA LYS A 67 -18.28 -21.99 6.51
C LYS A 67 -19.53 -21.95 7.40
N GLN A 68 -19.90 -23.10 7.96
CA GLN A 68 -21.09 -23.25 8.81
C GLN A 68 -21.01 -22.42 10.11
N ASP A 69 -19.80 -22.09 10.57
CA ASP A 69 -19.53 -21.29 11.77
C ASP A 69 -19.44 -19.78 11.49
N SER A 70 -19.88 -19.32 10.31
CA SER A 70 -19.77 -17.92 9.84
C SER A 70 -18.35 -17.43 9.61
N THR A 71 -17.34 -18.30 9.64
CA THR A 71 -15.99 -17.97 9.14
C THR A 71 -15.90 -18.18 7.63
N TYR A 72 -14.77 -17.80 7.03
CA TYR A 72 -14.54 -17.98 5.60
C TYR A 72 -13.41 -18.99 5.35
N GLU A 73 -13.52 -19.71 4.23
CA GLU A 73 -12.44 -20.44 3.59
C GLU A 73 -12.02 -19.67 2.35
N PHE A 74 -10.76 -19.23 2.29
CA PHE A 74 -10.23 -18.49 1.16
C PHE A 74 -9.35 -19.37 0.28
N GLU A 75 -9.57 -19.28 -1.03
CA GLU A 75 -8.65 -19.75 -2.04
C GLU A 75 -7.70 -18.60 -2.39
N ILE A 76 -6.42 -18.77 -2.07
CA ILE A 76 -5.44 -17.67 -2.06
C ILE A 76 -4.25 -17.97 -2.97
N LYS A 77 -3.97 -17.05 -3.90
CA LYS A 77 -2.67 -16.96 -4.56
C LYS A 77 -1.75 -16.01 -3.80
N LYS A 78 -0.48 -16.37 -3.71
CA LYS A 78 0.50 -15.67 -2.87
C LYS A 78 1.81 -15.52 -3.62
N TRP A 79 2.44 -14.35 -3.49
CA TRP A 79 3.69 -14.05 -4.18
C TRP A 79 4.67 -13.31 -3.27
N SER A 80 5.95 -13.61 -3.50
CA SER A 80 7.10 -12.90 -2.93
C SER A 80 8.22 -12.81 -3.96
N PRO A 81 9.01 -11.72 -3.96
CA PRO A 81 10.24 -11.65 -4.71
C PRO A 81 11.25 -12.63 -4.13
N ALA A 82 12.12 -13.18 -4.98
CA ALA A 82 13.26 -13.98 -4.54
C ALA A 82 14.34 -13.11 -3.90
N ASN A 83 14.47 -11.86 -4.37
CA ASN A 83 15.39 -10.87 -3.84
C ASN A 83 14.61 -9.79 -3.04
N PRO A 84 14.73 -9.75 -1.70
CA PRO A 84 13.97 -8.83 -0.86
C PRO A 84 14.62 -7.45 -0.71
N ILE A 85 15.63 -7.08 -1.51
CA ILE A 85 16.38 -5.82 -1.35
C ILE A 85 15.48 -4.57 -1.30
N LEU A 86 14.40 -4.53 -2.08
CA LEU A 86 13.45 -3.40 -2.07
C LEU A 86 12.67 -3.35 -0.75
N GLN A 87 12.30 -4.51 -0.20
CA GLN A 87 11.65 -4.63 1.11
C GLN A 87 12.60 -4.23 2.24
N GLU A 88 13.88 -4.62 2.16
CA GLU A 88 14.91 -4.26 3.13
C GLU A 88 15.16 -2.75 3.15
N ILE A 89 15.25 -2.11 1.98
CA ILE A 89 15.39 -0.65 1.88
C ILE A 89 14.15 0.03 2.50
N ALA A 90 12.94 -0.42 2.18
CA ALA A 90 11.72 0.11 2.79
C ALA A 90 11.71 -0.05 4.33
N SER A 91 12.21 -1.16 4.86
CA SER A 91 12.38 -1.38 6.30
C SER A 91 13.37 -0.42 6.94
N LYS A 92 14.50 -0.15 6.28
CA LYS A 92 15.49 0.83 6.73
C LYS A 92 14.89 2.24 6.74
N LEU A 93 14.17 2.63 5.68
CA LEU A 93 13.49 3.92 5.58
C LEU A 93 12.47 4.11 6.70
N LYS A 94 11.64 3.09 6.98
CA LYS A 94 10.69 3.12 8.11
C LYS A 94 11.44 3.30 9.44
N THR A 95 12.39 2.43 9.75
CA THR A 95 13.14 2.47 11.02
C THR A 95 13.84 3.82 11.24
N GLN A 96 14.44 4.37 10.19
CA GLN A 96 15.07 5.69 10.23
C GLN A 96 14.06 6.81 10.51
N SER A 97 12.86 6.76 9.92
CA SER A 97 11.81 7.76 10.13
C SER A 97 11.22 7.75 11.55
N GLU A 98 11.31 6.61 12.23
CA GLU A 98 10.82 6.42 13.61
C GLU A 98 11.86 6.85 14.65
N SER A 99 13.09 7.17 14.23
CA SER A 99 14.15 7.67 15.10
C SER A 99 13.93 9.15 15.43
N GLU A 100 14.06 9.50 16.71
CA GLU A 100 13.86 10.88 17.18
C GLU A 100 14.74 11.89 16.43
N GLY A 101 14.15 13.04 16.08
CA GLY A 101 14.86 14.13 15.39
C GLY A 101 15.17 13.88 13.91
N THR A 102 14.78 12.74 13.34
CA THR A 102 15.06 12.40 11.94
C THR A 102 13.93 12.85 11.02
N THR A 103 14.27 13.52 9.92
CA THR A 103 13.31 13.81 8.86
C THR A 103 13.18 12.61 7.93
N PRO A 104 11.96 12.11 7.66
CA PRO A 104 11.76 11.00 6.74
C PRO A 104 12.23 11.34 5.33
N LEU A 105 12.97 10.44 4.69
CA LEU A 105 13.64 10.72 3.40
C LEU A 105 12.69 10.95 2.23
N TRP A 106 11.42 10.52 2.33
CA TRP A 106 10.40 10.80 1.32
C TRP A 106 9.78 12.19 1.44
N LEU A 107 9.87 12.83 2.61
CA LEU A 107 9.21 14.11 2.87
C LEU A 107 9.74 15.24 1.96
N PRO A 108 11.06 15.43 1.76
CA PRO A 108 11.56 16.44 0.82
C PRO A 108 11.08 16.20 -0.62
N TYR A 109 10.91 14.95 -1.04
CA TYR A 109 10.38 14.64 -2.37
C TYR A 109 8.90 15.00 -2.49
N LEU A 110 8.11 14.73 -1.44
CA LEU A 110 6.70 15.12 -1.36
C LEU A 110 6.54 16.65 -1.47
N GLU A 111 7.26 17.40 -0.63
CA GLU A 111 7.18 18.87 -0.57
C GLU A 111 7.65 19.54 -1.87
N ALA A 112 8.75 19.05 -2.46
CA ALA A 112 9.26 19.55 -3.73
C ALA A 112 8.27 19.28 -4.86
N SER A 113 7.69 18.08 -4.93
CA SER A 113 6.70 17.76 -5.95
C SER A 113 5.39 18.52 -5.77
N GLN A 114 4.91 18.72 -4.54
CA GLN A 114 3.75 19.58 -4.28
C GLN A 114 3.99 21.01 -4.75
N SER A 115 5.18 21.55 -4.48
CA SER A 115 5.54 22.91 -4.92
C SER A 115 5.60 23.02 -6.44
N LEU A 116 6.12 21.99 -7.12
CA LEU A 116 6.14 21.92 -8.58
C LEU A 116 4.74 21.82 -9.17
N LEU A 117 3.90 20.93 -8.63
CA LEU A 117 2.56 20.66 -9.16
C LEU A 117 1.59 21.84 -8.93
N ARG A 118 1.80 22.63 -7.88
CA ARG A 118 1.12 23.93 -7.67
C ARG A 118 1.36 24.92 -8.82
N SER A 119 2.58 24.93 -9.35
CA SER A 119 2.98 25.89 -10.38
C SER A 119 2.53 25.50 -11.79
N SER A 120 2.10 24.24 -11.95
CA SER A 120 1.53 23.72 -13.20
C SER A 120 0.00 23.78 -13.16
N GLU A 121 -0.64 24.09 -14.30
CA GLU A 121 -2.09 23.95 -14.51
C GLU A 121 -2.47 22.45 -14.53
N THR A 122 -2.45 21.81 -13.36
CA THR A 122 -2.86 20.41 -13.20
C THR A 122 -4.34 20.34 -12.89
N GLU A 123 -5.02 19.34 -13.47
CA GLU A 123 -6.46 19.09 -13.24
C GLU A 123 -6.74 18.63 -11.79
N HIS A 124 -5.73 18.14 -11.07
CA HIS A 124 -5.87 17.49 -9.77
C HIS A 124 -5.13 18.27 -8.67
N ASP A 125 -5.73 18.36 -7.48
CA ASP A 125 -5.08 18.93 -6.29
C ASP A 125 -4.29 17.85 -5.54
N PHE A 126 -2.97 18.03 -5.46
CA PHE A 126 -2.04 17.12 -4.79
C PHE A 126 -1.72 17.52 -3.33
N HIS A 127 -2.43 18.49 -2.77
CA HIS A 127 -2.34 18.79 -1.34
C HIS A 127 -2.99 17.72 -0.49
N MET A 128 -2.46 17.60 0.72
CA MET A 128 -3.11 16.80 1.74
C MET A 128 -4.49 17.40 1.99
N PRO A 129 -5.58 16.63 1.80
CA PRO A 129 -6.91 17.09 2.15
C PRO A 129 -7.01 17.40 3.65
N PRO A 130 -8.06 18.12 4.08
CA PRO A 130 -8.29 18.40 5.49
C PRO A 130 -8.32 17.12 6.32
N VAL A 131 -7.71 17.12 7.51
CA VAL A 131 -7.61 15.92 8.34
C VAL A 131 -8.98 15.38 8.77
N GLU A 132 -9.99 16.24 8.82
CA GLU A 132 -11.40 15.90 9.14
C GLU A 132 -12.11 15.15 8.00
N SER A 133 -11.53 15.17 6.79
CA SER A 133 -12.02 14.38 5.65
C SER A 133 -11.57 12.91 5.70
N ASP A 134 -10.59 12.57 6.55
CA ASP A 134 -10.27 11.18 6.88
C ASP A 134 -11.34 10.64 7.83
N LYS A 135 -12.28 9.86 7.28
CA LYS A 135 -13.40 9.30 8.01
C LYS A 135 -13.28 7.80 8.13
N LEU A 136 -13.24 7.32 9.37
CA LEU A 136 -13.14 5.92 9.70
C LEU A 136 -14.51 5.35 10.07
N TYR A 137 -14.89 4.26 9.41
CA TYR A 137 -16.13 3.54 9.67
C TYR A 137 -15.84 2.15 10.22
N MET A 138 -16.60 1.74 11.23
CA MET A 138 -16.52 0.41 11.84
C MET A 138 -17.87 -0.31 11.68
N PRO A 139 -17.90 -1.56 11.17
CA PRO A 139 -19.14 -2.32 11.10
C PRO A 139 -19.59 -2.77 12.49
N ILE A 140 -20.87 -2.57 12.78
CA ILE A 140 -21.55 -3.12 13.95
C ILE A 140 -22.61 -4.10 13.45
N GLY A 141 -22.24 -5.37 13.33
CA GLY A 141 -23.14 -6.40 12.82
C GLY A 141 -23.16 -6.48 11.30
N SER A 142 -24.33 -6.85 10.73
CA SER A 142 -24.42 -7.29 9.34
C SER A 142 -24.61 -6.18 8.31
N ARG A 143 -25.12 -5.00 8.69
CA ARG A 143 -25.38 -3.89 7.76
C ARG A 143 -25.13 -2.50 8.31
N ASP A 144 -25.02 -2.36 9.62
CA ASP A 144 -24.83 -1.06 10.25
C ASP A 144 -23.33 -0.76 10.36
N VAL A 145 -22.98 0.49 10.06
CA VAL A 145 -21.63 1.03 10.26
C VAL A 145 -21.74 2.26 11.13
N ILE A 146 -20.77 2.46 12.02
CA ILE A 146 -20.63 3.69 12.79
C ILE A 146 -19.38 4.43 12.37
N GLU A 147 -19.46 5.76 12.37
CA GLU A 147 -18.27 6.60 12.29
C GLU A 147 -17.57 6.57 13.65
N VAL A 148 -16.27 6.27 13.64
CA VAL A 148 -15.43 6.20 14.84
C VAL A 148 -14.25 7.16 14.70
N ALA A 149 -13.79 7.69 15.81
CA ALA A 149 -12.55 8.46 15.82
C ALA A 149 -11.35 7.54 15.56
N HIS A 150 -10.33 8.06 14.89
CA HIS A 150 -9.03 7.41 14.86
C HIS A 150 -8.47 7.25 16.29
N PRO A 151 -7.71 6.17 16.58
CA PRO A 151 -7.09 5.99 17.88
C PRO A 151 -6.20 7.21 18.21
N ALA A 152 -6.21 7.59 19.48
CA ALA A 152 -5.35 8.63 20.03
C ALA A 152 -3.99 8.03 20.44
N PRO A 153 -2.89 8.80 20.36
CA PRO A 153 -1.59 8.32 20.81
C PRO A 153 -1.57 8.12 22.34
N ALA A 154 -0.98 7.01 22.77
CA ALA A 154 -0.65 6.70 24.16
C ALA A 154 0.81 7.06 24.48
N SER A 155 1.19 6.95 25.75
CA SER A 155 2.59 7.16 26.17
C SER A 155 3.51 6.13 25.52
N GLY A 156 4.56 6.60 24.86
CA GLY A 156 5.51 5.76 24.12
C GLY A 156 5.16 5.54 22.65
N ASP A 157 4.01 6.03 22.18
CA ASP A 157 3.70 6.01 20.76
C ASP A 157 4.55 7.02 19.98
N LEU A 158 4.95 6.62 18.78
CA LEU A 158 5.58 7.51 17.82
C LEU A 158 4.51 8.50 17.38
N ILE A 159 4.67 9.79 17.57
CA ILE A 159 3.63 10.78 17.23
C ILE A 159 3.60 11.03 15.72
N ARG A 160 2.40 11.18 15.13
CA ARG A 160 2.26 11.55 13.70
C ARG A 160 2.77 12.98 13.49
N ARG A 161 3.72 13.16 12.57
CA ARG A 161 4.11 14.49 12.08
C ARG A 161 3.05 14.97 11.09
N GLU A 162 2.49 16.16 11.35
CA GLU A 162 1.51 16.79 10.46
C GLU A 162 2.08 16.97 9.04
N GLY A 163 1.27 16.69 8.02
CA GLY A 163 1.67 16.78 6.62
C GLY A 163 2.62 15.67 6.13
N CYS A 164 3.05 14.76 7.01
CA CYS A 164 4.00 13.70 6.67
C CYS A 164 3.32 12.32 6.69
N PRO A 165 3.24 11.62 5.54
CA PRO A 165 2.63 10.30 5.48
C PRO A 165 3.51 9.26 6.16
N ARG A 166 2.91 8.30 6.89
CA ARG A 166 3.65 7.17 7.47
C ARG A 166 3.87 6.06 6.46
N ILE A 167 4.96 5.33 6.63
CA ILE A 167 5.17 4.05 5.96
C ILE A 167 4.70 2.90 6.86
N HIS A 168 3.84 2.06 6.32
CA HIS A 168 3.45 0.78 6.89
C HIS A 168 4.02 -0.35 6.04
N LEU A 169 4.50 -1.41 6.70
CA LEU A 169 5.11 -2.56 6.04
C LEU A 169 4.23 -3.77 6.30
N GLY A 170 3.71 -4.35 5.24
CA GLY A 170 2.90 -5.56 5.31
C GLY A 170 2.34 -5.98 3.97
N PRO A 171 1.62 -7.11 3.91
CA PRO A 171 1.08 -7.63 2.66
C PRO A 171 0.10 -6.65 2.02
N VAL A 172 0.15 -6.58 0.69
CA VAL A 172 -0.89 -5.94 -0.12
C VAL A 172 -1.81 -7.03 -0.65
N ALA A 173 -3.08 -6.93 -0.31
CA ALA A 173 -4.12 -7.86 -0.73
C ALA A 173 -4.85 -7.38 -1.99
N SER A 174 -5.47 -8.30 -2.71
CA SER A 174 -6.43 -7.98 -3.75
C SER A 174 -7.41 -9.13 -3.97
N GLY A 175 -8.44 -8.93 -4.77
CA GLY A 175 -9.43 -9.95 -5.10
C GLY A 175 -10.82 -9.37 -5.32
N ARG A 176 -11.49 -9.81 -6.37
CA ARG A 176 -12.79 -9.23 -6.76
C ARG A 176 -13.87 -9.42 -5.70
N CYS A 177 -13.88 -10.56 -5.00
CA CYS A 177 -14.85 -10.84 -3.95
C CYS A 177 -14.63 -9.92 -2.74
N VAL A 178 -13.38 -9.79 -2.27
CA VAL A 178 -13.00 -8.94 -1.12
C VAL A 178 -13.11 -7.44 -1.43
N SER A 179 -12.96 -7.03 -2.69
CA SER A 179 -13.25 -5.64 -3.08
C SER A 179 -14.73 -5.27 -2.95
N ARG A 180 -15.65 -6.23 -3.06
CA ARG A 180 -17.11 -5.95 -3.12
C ARG A 180 -17.83 -6.11 -1.79
N ASP A 181 -17.23 -6.84 -0.85
CA ASP A 181 -17.83 -7.15 0.45
C ASP A 181 -16.87 -6.74 1.56
N GLU A 182 -17.30 -5.78 2.39
CA GLU A 182 -16.49 -5.25 3.49
C GLU A 182 -16.21 -6.28 4.58
N GLN A 183 -17.18 -7.12 4.94
CA GLN A 183 -16.98 -8.16 5.96
C GLN A 183 -15.99 -9.20 5.47
N LEU A 184 -16.13 -9.61 4.21
CA LEU A 184 -15.18 -10.49 3.56
C LEU A 184 -13.77 -9.87 3.52
N ARG A 185 -13.68 -8.58 3.19
CA ARG A 185 -12.42 -7.82 3.15
C ARG A 185 -11.73 -7.83 4.51
N GLN A 186 -12.47 -7.52 5.57
CA GLN A 186 -11.93 -7.51 6.93
C GLN A 186 -11.49 -8.89 7.39
N ALA A 187 -12.28 -9.93 7.13
CA ALA A 187 -11.91 -11.31 7.44
C ALA A 187 -10.64 -11.73 6.69
N PHE A 188 -10.54 -11.39 5.40
CA PHE A 188 -9.36 -11.68 4.59
C PHE A 188 -8.12 -10.92 5.07
N ALA A 189 -8.27 -9.65 5.44
CA ALA A 189 -7.19 -8.85 6.00
C ALA A 189 -6.67 -9.44 7.32
N ALA A 190 -7.58 -9.90 8.19
CA ALA A 190 -7.23 -10.56 9.44
C ALA A 190 -6.50 -11.88 9.22
N GLU A 191 -6.92 -12.69 8.24
CA GLU A 191 -6.28 -13.98 7.93
C GLU A 191 -4.89 -13.79 7.29
N THR A 192 -4.74 -12.80 6.42
CA THR A 192 -3.50 -12.60 5.64
C THR A 192 -2.53 -11.62 6.28
N GLY A 193 -2.96 -10.84 7.27
CA GLY A 193 -2.20 -9.73 7.83
C GLY A 193 -2.09 -8.52 6.89
N ALA A 194 -2.92 -8.43 5.85
CA ALA A 194 -2.82 -7.37 4.84
C ALA A 194 -3.08 -5.98 5.43
N LEU A 195 -2.29 -5.00 4.99
CA LEU A 195 -2.39 -3.60 5.43
C LEU A 195 -3.00 -2.68 4.36
N ALA A 196 -3.09 -3.16 3.13
CA ALA A 196 -3.77 -2.47 2.04
C ALA A 196 -4.44 -3.44 1.08
N PHE A 197 -5.46 -2.95 0.39
CA PHE A 197 -6.13 -3.62 -0.71
C PHE A 197 -5.93 -2.84 -2.00
N ASP A 198 -5.49 -3.56 -3.02
CA ASP A 198 -5.24 -3.03 -4.35
C ASP A 198 -6.33 -3.50 -5.33
N SER A 199 -6.44 -2.84 -6.48
CA SER A 199 -7.60 -2.90 -7.38
C SER A 199 -7.55 -4.01 -8.44
N GLU A 200 -6.89 -5.16 -8.18
CA GLU A 200 -6.65 -6.36 -9.04
C GLU A 200 -5.33 -6.34 -9.87
N PHE A 201 -4.17 -6.02 -9.26
CA PHE A 201 -2.84 -6.04 -9.93
C PHE A 201 -2.15 -7.41 -9.94
N ASP A 202 -2.85 -8.49 -9.58
CA ASP A 202 -2.35 -9.87 -9.58
C ASP A 202 -1.77 -10.27 -10.93
N ALA A 203 -2.44 -9.96 -12.04
CA ALA A 203 -1.94 -10.25 -13.38
C ALA A 203 -0.59 -9.55 -13.68
N VAL A 204 -0.32 -8.38 -13.07
CA VAL A 204 0.99 -7.72 -13.20
C VAL A 204 2.05 -8.46 -12.40
N VAL A 205 1.72 -8.91 -11.19
CA VAL A 205 2.62 -9.72 -10.35
C VAL A 205 2.94 -11.07 -11.01
N GLU A 206 1.94 -11.74 -11.57
CA GLU A 206 2.13 -12.96 -12.37
C GLU A 206 3.05 -12.72 -13.57
N SER A 207 2.88 -11.61 -14.29
CA SER A 207 3.76 -11.22 -15.42
C SER A 207 5.20 -10.95 -15.00
N ILE A 208 5.43 -10.33 -13.84
CA ILE A 208 6.77 -10.05 -13.30
C ILE A 208 7.50 -11.37 -13.06
N LEU A 209 6.86 -12.29 -12.33
CA LEU A 209 7.45 -13.57 -11.98
C LEU A 209 7.57 -14.50 -13.19
N GLY A 210 6.60 -14.48 -14.10
CA GLY A 210 6.66 -15.24 -15.35
C GLY A 210 7.77 -14.77 -16.30
N ASN A 211 8.29 -13.55 -16.13
CA ASN A 211 9.48 -13.04 -16.82
C ASN A 211 10.76 -13.14 -15.98
N CYS A 212 10.75 -13.97 -14.93
CA CYS A 212 11.89 -14.24 -14.06
C CYS A 212 12.49 -12.97 -13.42
N ARG A 213 11.65 -11.98 -13.10
CA ARG A 213 12.11 -10.78 -12.35
C ARG A 213 12.05 -11.06 -10.87
N GLU A 214 13.22 -11.05 -10.26
CA GLU A 214 13.42 -11.50 -8.88
C GLU A 214 13.16 -10.40 -7.84
N SER A 215 13.14 -9.13 -8.26
CA SER A 215 12.98 -7.96 -7.38
C SER A 215 11.75 -7.14 -7.79
N PHE A 216 10.71 -7.15 -6.95
CA PHE A 216 9.57 -6.27 -7.11
C PHE A 216 8.99 -5.81 -5.77
N VAL A 217 8.29 -4.68 -5.80
CA VAL A 217 7.61 -4.11 -4.63
C VAL A 217 6.36 -3.35 -5.08
N ALA A 218 5.29 -3.46 -4.30
CA ALA A 218 4.14 -2.57 -4.41
C ALA A 218 4.26 -1.44 -3.39
N VAL A 219 4.10 -0.20 -3.86
CA VAL A 219 4.11 1.02 -3.04
C VAL A 219 2.77 1.71 -3.23
N ARG A 220 1.95 1.66 -2.19
CA ARG A 220 0.52 1.99 -2.27
C ARG A 220 0.16 3.11 -1.32
N GLY A 221 -0.20 4.27 -1.88
CA GLY A 221 -0.75 5.38 -1.13
C GLY A 221 -2.20 5.10 -0.77
N VAL A 222 -2.58 5.37 0.47
CA VAL A 222 -3.92 5.07 0.98
C VAL A 222 -4.88 6.18 0.58
N ALA A 223 -5.79 5.89 -0.34
CA ALA A 223 -6.77 6.85 -0.87
C ALA A 223 -8.20 6.64 -0.33
N ASP A 224 -8.51 5.43 0.13
CA ASP A 224 -9.77 5.08 0.77
C ASP A 224 -9.55 3.92 1.79
N TYR A 225 -10.63 3.36 2.36
CA TYR A 225 -10.59 2.14 3.21
C TYR A 225 -11.20 0.91 2.50
N ARG A 226 -11.15 0.90 1.17
CA ARG A 226 -11.69 -0.15 0.32
C ARG A 226 -10.59 -0.83 -0.48
N ASP A 227 -10.27 -0.31 -1.66
CA ASP A 227 -9.28 -0.86 -2.60
C ASP A 227 -8.61 0.22 -3.45
N GLY A 228 -8.78 1.50 -3.10
CA GLY A 228 -8.25 2.65 -3.81
C GLY A 228 -9.06 3.04 -5.05
N SER A 229 -10.12 2.29 -5.39
CA SER A 229 -10.94 2.55 -6.58
C SER A 229 -11.93 3.69 -6.39
N ARG A 230 -12.21 4.11 -5.15
CA ARG A 230 -13.11 5.24 -4.89
C ARG A 230 -12.41 6.53 -5.28
N ARG A 231 -12.95 7.19 -6.32
CA ARG A 231 -12.51 8.56 -6.66
C ARG A 231 -12.88 9.50 -5.52
N GLY A 232 -11.93 10.32 -5.09
CA GLY A 232 -12.09 11.25 -3.99
C GLY A 232 -10.87 12.16 -3.85
N GLU A 233 -10.99 13.15 -2.96
CA GLU A 233 -9.98 14.18 -2.74
C GLU A 233 -8.62 13.63 -2.26
N TRP A 234 -8.60 12.48 -1.61
CA TRP A 234 -7.37 11.84 -1.14
C TRP A 234 -6.56 11.16 -2.24
N GLN A 235 -7.16 10.83 -3.38
CA GLN A 235 -6.52 10.01 -4.40
C GLN A 235 -5.26 10.66 -5.01
N PRO A 236 -5.25 11.97 -5.37
CA PRO A 236 -4.04 12.59 -5.89
C PRO A 236 -2.93 12.70 -4.83
N TYR A 237 -3.25 13.13 -3.59
CA TYR A 237 -2.26 13.19 -2.51
C TYR A 237 -1.66 11.81 -2.20
N ALA A 238 -2.50 10.77 -2.09
CA ALA A 238 -2.05 9.40 -1.86
C ALA A 238 -1.14 8.91 -3.00
N ALA A 239 -1.49 9.19 -4.26
CA ALA A 239 -0.65 8.85 -5.40
C ALA A 239 0.73 9.54 -5.32
N LEU A 240 0.76 10.82 -4.93
CA LEU A 240 2.00 11.56 -4.76
C LEU A 240 2.84 11.02 -3.59
N ALA A 241 2.22 10.73 -2.45
CA ALA A 241 2.88 10.12 -1.30
C ALA A 241 3.54 8.79 -1.67
N ALA A 242 2.82 7.92 -2.40
CA ALA A 242 3.35 6.67 -2.91
C ALA A 242 4.57 6.88 -3.83
N ALA A 243 4.50 7.86 -4.74
CA ALA A 243 5.60 8.20 -5.64
C ALA A 243 6.83 8.75 -4.87
N SER A 244 6.62 9.58 -3.85
CA SER A 244 7.69 10.10 -3.00
C SER A 244 8.40 8.98 -2.22
N VAL A 245 7.65 8.01 -1.69
CA VAL A 245 8.22 6.83 -1.03
C VAL A 245 8.95 5.94 -2.03
N ALA A 246 8.38 5.69 -3.21
CA ALA A 246 9.05 4.92 -4.26
C ALA A 246 10.39 5.56 -4.66
N LYS A 247 10.43 6.90 -4.80
CA LYS A 247 11.67 7.64 -5.05
C LYS A 247 12.69 7.47 -3.91
N ALA A 248 12.24 7.52 -2.66
CA ALA A 248 13.13 7.27 -1.51
C ALA A 248 13.70 5.85 -1.51
N ILE A 249 12.92 4.84 -1.91
CA ILE A 249 13.42 3.46 -2.07
C ILE A 249 14.47 3.41 -3.18
N ILE A 250 14.21 4.01 -4.35
CA ILE A 250 15.17 4.05 -5.46
C ILE A 250 16.47 4.73 -5.06
N CYS A 251 16.41 5.86 -4.34
CA CYS A 251 17.61 6.55 -3.87
C CYS A 251 18.35 5.80 -2.75
N GLY A 252 17.72 4.82 -2.11
CA GLY A 252 18.34 3.93 -1.13
C GLY A 252 18.96 2.67 -1.75
N MET A 253 18.81 2.46 -3.07
CA MET A 253 19.47 1.38 -3.79
C MET A 253 20.92 1.72 -4.07
N ASP A 254 21.77 0.69 -4.15
CA ASP A 254 23.13 0.86 -4.64
C ASP A 254 23.11 1.30 -6.11
N PRO A 255 24.07 2.16 -6.53
CA PRO A 255 24.18 2.53 -7.92
C PRO A 255 24.39 1.29 -8.80
N PRO A 256 23.88 1.28 -10.05
CA PRO A 256 24.15 0.19 -10.98
C PRO A 256 25.66 -0.01 -11.08
N ALA A 257 26.12 -1.27 -11.00
CA ALA A 257 27.51 -1.56 -11.32
C ALA A 257 27.75 -1.19 -12.78
N ASP A 258 28.82 -0.44 -13.06
CA ASP A 258 29.24 -0.14 -14.44
C ASP A 258 29.65 -1.46 -15.12
N THR A 259 28.72 -2.07 -15.87
CA THR A 259 28.99 -3.25 -16.73
C THR A 259 28.52 -3.01 -18.15
#